data_AF-A0A2K3CS96-F1
#
_entry.id   AF-A0A2K3CS96-F1
#
_cell.length_a   1.000
_cell.length_b   1.000
_cell.length_c   1.000
_cell.angle_alpha   90.00
_cell.angle_beta   90.00
_cell.angle_gamma   90.00
#
_symmetry.space_group_name_H-M   'P 1'
#
loop_
_entity.id
_entity.type
_entity.pdbx_description
1 polymer ?
#
loop_
_entity_poly.entity_id
_entity_poly.type
_entity_poly.pdbx_seq_one_letter_code
_entity_poly.pdbx_strand_id
1 'polypeptide(L)'
;MQSRYEQAYSMSQLYAAERPPPIPPSEHERRRKVKDVQEVVDAGRRRGLGEERIRSGLTQLDRLLPGVLSLHRMKPADWATVASDIDGVAEKIIILKSLYPTADVFRIIFRKPKLLLQTPKRLQGDGAAIMRLLSSAPNPCAILEATPDLVDPLSLSRCLAALAASYPGQIGRPCPAAAGAPRHPGQQRQRGGSGADGRLRRAEHQGLTRGLPRRMAPPGGGEQARRGIT
;
A
#
# COMPACT_ATOMS: atom_id res chain seq x y z
N MET A 1 40.98 -44.59 -20.74
CA MET A 1 40.16 -43.36 -20.67
C MET A 1 38.96 -43.56 -21.59
N GLN A 2 37.85 -44.08 -21.06
CA GLN A 2 36.63 -44.30 -21.84
C GLN A 2 35.90 -42.97 -22.02
N SER A 3 35.69 -42.59 -23.27
CA SER A 3 35.04 -41.35 -23.69
C SER A 3 33.59 -41.35 -23.21
N ARG A 4 33.23 -40.43 -22.30
CA ARG A 4 31.85 -40.24 -21.78
C ARG A 4 30.85 -39.71 -22.84
N TYR A 5 31.21 -39.74 -24.13
CA TYR A 5 30.47 -39.07 -25.20
C TYR A 5 29.49 -39.97 -25.97
N GLU A 6 29.35 -41.25 -25.64
CA GLU A 6 28.43 -42.17 -26.35
C GLU A 6 27.09 -42.42 -25.64
N GLN A 7 26.69 -41.56 -24.69
CA GLN A 7 25.28 -41.54 -24.32
C GLN A 7 24.52 -40.90 -25.46
N ALA A 8 23.66 -41.68 -26.12
CA ALA A 8 22.71 -41.22 -27.13
C ALA A 8 21.76 -40.20 -26.50
N TYR A 9 22.23 -38.96 -26.37
CA TYR A 9 21.45 -37.82 -25.93
C TYR A 9 20.36 -37.62 -26.99
N SER A 10 19.09 -37.71 -26.58
CA SER A 10 18.02 -37.24 -27.45
C SER A 10 18.27 -35.76 -27.75
N MET A 11 17.91 -35.29 -28.95
CA MET A 11 18.07 -33.86 -29.31
C MET A 11 17.55 -32.92 -28.22
N SER A 12 16.47 -33.27 -27.53
CA SER A 12 15.92 -32.52 -26.40
C SER A 12 16.84 -32.40 -25.18
N GLN A 13 17.70 -33.38 -24.92
CA GLN A 13 18.65 -33.35 -23.81
C GLN A 13 19.90 -32.52 -24.12
N LEU A 14 20.32 -32.44 -25.39
CA LEU A 14 21.35 -31.49 -25.82
C LEU A 14 20.90 -30.04 -25.57
N TYR A 15 19.62 -29.74 -25.88
CA TYR A 15 19.03 -28.43 -25.55
C TYR A 15 18.83 -28.22 -24.04
N ALA A 16 18.75 -29.28 -23.23
CA ALA A 16 18.64 -29.14 -21.77
C ALA A 16 20.00 -28.83 -21.12
N ALA A 17 21.10 -29.35 -21.68
CA ALA A 17 22.46 -29.12 -21.16
C ALA A 17 22.93 -27.68 -21.37
N GLU A 18 22.50 -27.01 -22.45
CA GLU A 18 22.88 -25.63 -22.75
C GLU A 18 21.87 -24.58 -22.27
N ARG A 19 20.76 -25.00 -21.64
CA ARG A 19 19.78 -24.03 -21.12
C ARG A 19 20.38 -23.29 -19.92
N PRO A 20 20.43 -21.95 -19.95
CA PRO A 20 20.79 -21.19 -18.77
C PRO A 20 19.83 -21.54 -17.62
N PRO A 21 20.31 -21.55 -16.36
CA PRO A 21 19.49 -21.90 -15.22
C PRO A 21 18.25 -20.99 -15.16
N PRO A 22 17.09 -21.52 -14.74
CA PRO A 22 15.88 -20.73 -14.63
C PRO A 22 16.15 -19.53 -13.72
N ILE A 23 15.87 -18.33 -14.23
CA ILE A 23 16.03 -17.08 -13.50
C ILE A 23 15.10 -17.13 -12.27
N PRO A 24 15.59 -16.84 -11.05
CA PRO A 24 14.75 -16.87 -9.87
C PRO A 24 13.64 -15.81 -9.97
N PRO A 25 12.43 -16.07 -9.44
CA PRO A 25 11.30 -15.14 -9.55
C PRO A 25 11.60 -13.75 -8.98
N SER A 26 12.43 -13.67 -7.93
CA SER A 26 12.89 -12.42 -7.33
C SER A 26 13.69 -11.54 -8.30
N GLU A 27 14.45 -12.13 -9.22
CA GLU A 27 15.20 -11.38 -10.22
C GLU A 27 14.27 -10.81 -11.31
N HIS A 28 13.25 -11.57 -11.72
CA HIS A 28 12.23 -11.07 -12.66
C HIS A 28 11.50 -9.86 -12.10
N GLU A 29 11.11 -9.90 -10.82
CA GLU A 29 10.48 -8.76 -10.16
C GLU A 29 11.40 -7.53 -10.10
N ARG A 30 12.69 -7.74 -9.78
CA ARG A 30 13.68 -6.66 -9.78
C ARG A 30 13.82 -6.02 -11.16
N ARG A 31 13.93 -6.83 -12.23
CA ARG A 31 14.02 -6.34 -13.62
C ARG A 31 12.77 -5.57 -14.02
N ARG A 32 11.57 -6.04 -13.65
CA ARG A 32 10.30 -5.33 -13.89
C ARG A 32 10.28 -3.99 -13.17
N LYS A 33 10.65 -3.94 -11.89
CA LYS A 33 10.71 -2.69 -11.12
C LYS A 33 11.64 -1.65 -11.76
N VAL A 34 12.83 -2.06 -12.21
CA VAL A 34 13.78 -1.15 -12.89
C VAL A 34 13.17 -0.59 -14.17
N LYS A 35 12.52 -1.45 -14.97
CA LYS A 35 11.83 -1.04 -16.20
C LYS A 35 10.68 -0.07 -15.90
N ASP A 36 9.84 -0.39 -14.94
CA ASP A 36 8.68 0.43 -14.56
C ASP A 36 9.12 1.82 -14.09
N VAL A 37 10.16 1.90 -13.25
CA VAL A 37 10.75 3.18 -12.82
C VAL A 37 11.25 3.97 -14.02
N GLN A 38 11.96 3.34 -14.96
CA GLN A 38 12.46 4.01 -16.16
C GLN A 38 11.31 4.56 -17.02
N GLU A 39 10.24 3.78 -17.22
CA GLU A 39 9.06 4.22 -17.97
C GLU A 39 8.37 5.44 -17.32
N VAL A 40 8.31 5.48 -15.99
CA VAL A 40 7.76 6.64 -15.24
C VAL A 40 8.65 7.87 -15.39
N VAL A 41 9.97 7.71 -15.27
CA VAL A 41 10.95 8.80 -15.45
C VAL A 41 10.86 9.37 -16.86
N ASP A 42 10.82 8.52 -17.89
CA ASP A 42 10.69 8.95 -19.28
C ASP A 42 9.37 9.69 -19.54
N ALA A 43 8.26 9.22 -18.97
CA ALA A 43 6.96 9.89 -19.06
C ALA A 43 6.97 11.26 -18.36
N GLY A 44 7.63 11.36 -17.20
CA GLY A 44 7.78 12.63 -16.48
C GLY A 44 8.66 13.63 -17.22
N ARG A 45 9.78 13.18 -17.81
CA ARG A 45 10.65 14.01 -18.65
C ARG A 45 9.88 14.64 -19.82
N ARG A 46 9.00 13.87 -20.48
CA ARG A 46 8.12 14.37 -21.56
C ARG A 46 7.13 15.46 -21.09
N ARG A 47 6.85 15.55 -19.79
CA ARG A 47 6.02 16.60 -19.16
C ARG A 47 6.83 17.78 -18.61
N GLY A 48 8.15 17.79 -18.82
CA GLY A 48 9.04 18.84 -18.28
C GLY A 48 9.33 18.72 -16.79
N LEU A 49 9.05 17.57 -16.17
CA LEU A 49 9.41 17.30 -14.78
C LEU A 49 10.88 16.86 -14.70
N GLY A 50 11.60 17.33 -13.68
CA GLY A 50 13.01 16.96 -13.46
C GLY A 50 13.18 15.48 -13.10
N GLU A 51 14.06 14.78 -13.82
CA GLU A 51 14.34 13.35 -13.63
C GLU A 51 14.75 13.01 -12.19
N GLU A 52 15.69 13.76 -11.61
CA GLU A 52 16.19 13.52 -10.26
C GLU A 52 15.08 13.64 -9.21
N ARG A 53 14.20 14.64 -9.37
CA ARG A 53 13.03 14.84 -8.51
C ARG A 53 12.09 13.63 -8.57
N ILE A 54 11.83 13.10 -9.76
CA ILE A 54 10.97 11.91 -9.93
C ILE A 54 11.63 10.68 -9.31
N ARG A 55 12.92 10.42 -9.54
CA ARG A 55 13.63 9.26 -8.98
C ARG A 55 13.67 9.30 -7.45
N SER A 56 14.00 10.46 -6.88
CA SER A 56 13.96 10.68 -5.43
C SER A 56 12.53 10.49 -4.89
N GLY A 57 11.54 11.07 -5.57
CA GLY A 57 10.14 10.92 -5.23
C GLY A 57 9.65 9.48 -5.25
N LEU A 58 9.96 8.70 -6.28
CA LEU A 58 9.63 7.27 -6.37
C LEU A 58 10.28 6.46 -5.25
N THR A 59 11.51 6.80 -4.87
CA THR A 59 12.20 6.14 -3.75
C THR A 59 11.51 6.44 -2.42
N GLN A 60 11.08 7.69 -2.20
CA GLN A 60 10.32 8.07 -1.01
C GLN A 60 8.92 7.45 -1.01
N LEU A 61 8.27 7.39 -2.17
CA LEU A 61 6.97 6.77 -2.35
C LEU A 61 7.01 5.28 -2.03
N ASP A 62 8.06 4.54 -2.42
CA ASP A 62 8.22 3.12 -2.07
C ASP A 62 8.46 2.92 -0.57
N ARG A 63 9.09 3.88 0.12
CA ARG A 63 9.23 3.84 1.59
C ARG A 63 7.89 4.08 2.29
N LEU A 64 7.08 5.01 1.77
CA LEU A 64 5.76 5.33 2.33
C LEU A 64 4.73 4.25 2.02
N LEU A 65 4.75 3.72 0.80
CA LEU A 65 3.78 2.78 0.25
C LEU A 65 4.52 1.65 -0.51
N PRO A 66 5.10 0.68 0.21
CA PRO A 66 5.89 -0.38 -0.40
C PRO A 66 5.11 -1.15 -1.47
N GLY A 67 5.70 -1.25 -2.67
CA GLY A 67 5.10 -2.00 -3.78
C GLY A 67 3.86 -1.36 -4.41
N VAL A 68 3.52 -0.10 -4.09
CA VAL A 68 2.36 0.58 -4.68
C VAL A 68 2.51 0.84 -6.19
N LEU A 69 3.75 0.95 -6.67
CA LEU A 69 4.05 1.20 -8.07
C LEU A 69 3.59 0.02 -8.93
N SER A 70 2.56 0.26 -9.74
CA SER A 70 2.05 -0.72 -10.70
C SER A 70 1.54 -0.01 -11.94
N LEU A 71 2.18 -0.27 -13.08
CA LEU A 71 1.79 0.34 -14.36
C LEU A 71 0.47 -0.21 -14.92
N HIS A 72 -0.02 -1.35 -14.39
CA HIS A 72 -1.33 -1.90 -14.75
C HIS A 72 -2.50 -1.11 -14.17
N ARG A 73 -2.31 -0.43 -13.02
CA ARG A 73 -3.39 0.28 -12.32
C ARG A 73 -3.45 1.77 -12.64
N MET A 74 -2.31 2.36 -13.01
CA MET A 74 -2.18 3.78 -13.29
C MET A 74 -1.10 4.04 -14.33
N LYS A 75 -1.31 5.05 -15.18
CA LYS A 75 -0.41 5.37 -16.30
C LYS A 75 0.94 5.89 -15.77
N PRO A 76 2.06 5.66 -16.48
CA PRO A 76 3.37 6.16 -16.05
C PRO A 76 3.42 7.67 -15.83
N ALA A 77 2.73 8.46 -16.66
CA ALA A 77 2.70 9.91 -16.55
C ALA A 77 1.98 10.41 -15.28
N ASP A 78 0.98 9.66 -14.82
CA ASP A 78 0.26 9.96 -13.59
C ASP A 78 1.11 9.59 -12.38
N TRP A 79 1.82 8.46 -12.42
CA TRP A 79 2.84 8.11 -11.41
C TRP A 79 3.94 9.17 -11.31
N ALA A 80 4.41 9.73 -12.43
CA ALA A 80 5.40 10.81 -12.42
C ALA A 80 4.85 12.07 -11.72
N THR A 81 3.56 12.36 -11.89
CA THR A 81 2.89 13.48 -11.21
C THR A 81 2.83 13.25 -9.71
N VAL A 82 2.41 12.05 -9.28
CA VAL A 82 2.39 11.64 -7.86
C VAL A 82 3.80 11.68 -7.25
N ALA A 83 4.79 11.15 -7.95
CA ALA A 83 6.18 11.13 -7.47
C ALA A 83 6.79 12.54 -7.37
N SER A 84 6.30 13.50 -8.15
CA SER A 84 6.79 14.89 -8.08
C SER A 84 6.29 15.66 -6.84
N ASP A 85 5.22 15.18 -6.18
CA ASP A 85 4.55 15.83 -5.04
C ASP A 85 4.34 14.83 -3.89
N ILE A 86 5.44 14.45 -3.22
CA ILE A 86 5.40 13.47 -2.12
C ILE A 86 4.71 14.03 -0.87
N ASP A 87 4.91 15.32 -0.57
CA ASP A 87 4.26 15.96 0.57
C ASP A 87 2.74 15.96 0.41
N GLY A 88 2.25 16.28 -0.80
CA GLY A 88 0.83 16.19 -1.11
C GLY A 88 0.30 14.75 -1.07
N VAL A 89 1.12 13.72 -1.31
CA VAL A 89 0.71 12.31 -1.11
C VAL A 89 0.55 12.00 0.37
N ALA A 90 1.50 12.41 1.20
CA ALA A 90 1.44 12.22 2.65
C ALA A 90 0.20 12.91 3.26
N GLU A 91 -0.09 14.15 2.83
CA GLU A 91 -1.30 14.88 3.23
C GLU A 91 -2.57 14.09 2.87
N LYS A 92 -2.68 13.58 1.64
CA LYS A 92 -3.83 12.77 1.19
C LYS A 92 -4.00 11.49 2.02
N ILE A 93 -2.90 10.83 2.40
CA ILE A 93 -2.94 9.65 3.27
C ILE A 93 -3.48 10.02 4.66
N ILE A 94 -3.03 11.13 5.24
CA ILE A 94 -3.51 11.63 6.54
C ILE A 94 -5.01 11.95 6.48
N ILE A 95 -5.46 12.61 5.41
CA ILE A 95 -6.88 12.91 5.18
C ILE A 95 -7.70 11.61 5.11
N LEU A 96 -7.26 10.64 4.31
CA LEU A 96 -7.92 9.34 4.20
C LEU A 96 -7.98 8.62 5.55
N LYS A 97 -6.91 8.66 6.34
CA LYS A 97 -6.88 8.04 7.67
C LYS A 97 -7.79 8.76 8.66
N SER A 98 -7.95 10.07 8.53
CA SER A 98 -8.87 10.87 9.35
C SER A 98 -10.33 10.58 9.01
N LEU A 99 -10.65 10.39 7.73
CA LEU A 99 -12.00 10.05 7.27
C LEU A 99 -12.37 8.59 7.55
N TYR A 100 -11.40 7.67 7.47
CA TYR A 100 -11.59 6.23 7.61
C TYR A 100 -10.66 5.65 8.69
N PRO A 101 -10.89 5.97 9.98
CA PRO A 101 -9.95 5.65 11.05
C PRO A 101 -9.71 4.15 11.22
N THR A 102 -10.73 3.31 11.01
CA THR A 102 -10.65 1.86 11.18
C THR A 102 -10.30 1.11 9.89
N ALA A 103 -10.28 1.77 8.74
CA ALA A 103 -9.91 1.14 7.47
C ALA A 103 -8.38 1.03 7.31
N ASP A 104 -7.94 -0.02 6.60
CA ASP A 104 -6.60 -0.07 6.02
C ASP A 104 -6.53 0.79 4.75
N VAL A 105 -6.13 2.05 4.94
CA VAL A 105 -5.96 3.04 3.87
C VAL A 105 -4.91 2.59 2.85
N PHE A 106 -3.87 1.86 3.27
CA PHE A 106 -2.82 1.38 2.37
C PHE A 106 -3.37 0.38 1.38
N ARG A 107 -4.22 -0.55 1.85
CA ARG A 107 -4.91 -1.52 1.00
C ARG A 107 -5.86 -0.87 0.00
N ILE A 108 -6.57 0.18 0.42
CA ILE A 108 -7.45 0.98 -0.44
C ILE A 108 -6.63 1.67 -1.54
N ILE A 109 -5.56 2.38 -1.18
CA ILE A 109 -4.69 3.08 -2.14
C ILE A 109 -4.01 2.08 -3.08
N PHE A 110 -3.53 0.95 -2.58
CA PHE A 110 -2.92 -0.08 -3.40
C PHE A 110 -3.87 -0.52 -4.51
N ARG A 111 -5.13 -0.80 -4.18
CA ARG A 111 -6.15 -1.21 -5.17
C ARG A 111 -6.59 -0.06 -6.09
N LYS A 112 -6.68 1.17 -5.58
CA LYS A 112 -7.14 2.36 -6.33
C LYS A 112 -6.14 3.52 -6.22
N PRO A 113 -4.95 3.43 -6.85
CA PRO A 113 -3.88 4.43 -6.70
C PRO A 113 -4.25 5.80 -7.28
N LYS A 114 -5.24 5.86 -8.19
CA LYS A 114 -5.78 7.09 -8.76
C LYS A 114 -6.35 8.06 -7.72
N LEU A 115 -6.66 7.59 -6.51
CA LEU A 115 -7.05 8.47 -5.40
C LEU A 115 -5.96 9.51 -5.07
N LEU A 116 -4.68 9.17 -5.28
CA LEU A 116 -3.56 10.07 -5.02
C LEU A 116 -3.49 11.26 -6.00
N LEU A 117 -4.18 11.18 -7.14
CA LEU A 117 -4.26 12.26 -8.12
C LEU A 117 -5.36 13.29 -7.78
N GLN A 118 -6.25 12.97 -6.84
CA GLN A 118 -7.31 13.89 -6.46
C GLN A 118 -6.77 15.04 -5.60
N THR A 119 -7.41 16.20 -5.68
CA THR A 119 -7.05 17.31 -4.79
C THR A 119 -7.47 16.98 -3.36
N PRO A 120 -6.72 17.42 -2.33
CA PRO A 120 -7.06 17.18 -0.92
C PRO A 120 -8.50 17.58 -0.57
N LYS A 121 -8.95 18.75 -1.05
CA LYS A 121 -10.32 19.25 -0.86
C LYS A 121 -11.38 18.32 -1.43
N ARG A 122 -11.16 17.80 -2.64
CA ARG A 122 -12.08 16.86 -3.29
C ARG A 122 -12.13 15.54 -2.53
N LEU A 123 -10.97 15.02 -2.13
CA LEU A 123 -10.87 13.78 -1.35
C LEU A 123 -11.64 13.87 -0.02
N GLN A 124 -11.54 15.03 0.65
CA GLN A 124 -12.29 15.31 1.87
C GLN A 124 -13.81 15.38 1.64
N GLY A 125 -14.24 16.10 0.60
CA GLY A 125 -15.66 16.21 0.24
C GLY A 125 -16.28 14.85 -0.15
N ASP A 126 -15.58 14.11 -1.02
CA ASP A 126 -16.01 12.79 -1.48
C ASP A 126 -16.10 11.81 -0.30
N GLY A 127 -15.10 11.81 0.59
CA GLY A 127 -15.11 10.93 1.76
C GLY A 127 -16.19 11.26 2.79
N ALA A 128 -16.44 12.55 3.05
CA ALA A 128 -17.56 12.96 3.91
C ALA A 128 -18.92 12.53 3.30
N ALA A 129 -19.09 12.67 1.99
CA ALA A 129 -20.29 12.23 1.29
C ALA A 129 -20.49 10.71 1.38
N ILE A 130 -19.43 9.93 1.20
CA ILE A 130 -19.45 8.46 1.34
C ILE A 130 -19.86 8.05 2.75
N MET A 131 -19.25 8.64 3.79
CA MET A 131 -19.57 8.30 5.18
C MET A 131 -21.01 8.67 5.54
N ARG A 132 -21.55 9.75 4.97
CA ARG A 132 -22.97 10.09 5.10
C ARG A 132 -23.88 9.07 4.40
N LEU A 133 -23.51 8.58 3.22
CA LEU A 133 -24.27 7.53 2.52
C LEU A 133 -24.25 6.19 3.27
N LEU A 134 -23.16 5.90 3.98
CA LEU A 134 -22.98 4.67 4.75
C LEU A 134 -23.32 4.82 6.24
N SER A 135 -23.97 5.91 6.66
CA SER A 135 -24.22 6.18 8.08
C SER A 135 -25.07 5.10 8.77
N SER A 136 -25.90 4.40 8.00
CA SER A 136 -26.75 3.31 8.49
C SER A 136 -26.08 1.93 8.44
N ALA A 137 -24.88 1.83 7.85
CA ALA A 137 -24.15 0.56 7.77
C ALA A 137 -23.40 0.28 9.09
N PRO A 138 -23.39 -0.97 9.58
CA PRO A 138 -22.78 -1.29 10.87
C PRO A 138 -21.25 -1.09 10.89
N ASN A 139 -20.57 -1.28 9.75
CA ASN A 139 -19.11 -1.16 9.63
C ASN A 139 -18.71 -0.55 8.27
N PRO A 140 -18.90 0.77 8.06
CA PRO A 140 -18.66 1.40 6.76
C PRO A 140 -17.21 1.24 6.27
N CYS A 141 -16.23 1.36 7.17
CA CYS A 141 -14.81 1.24 6.83
C CYS A 141 -14.43 -0.16 6.31
N ALA A 142 -14.99 -1.23 6.88
CA ALA A 142 -14.74 -2.61 6.42
C ALA A 142 -15.31 -2.85 5.02
N ILE A 143 -16.46 -2.25 4.70
CA ILE A 143 -17.06 -2.30 3.35
C ILE A 143 -16.14 -1.63 2.33
N LEU A 144 -15.61 -0.44 2.67
CA LEU A 144 -14.70 0.30 1.78
C LEU A 144 -13.35 -0.41 1.59
N GLU A 145 -12.83 -1.07 2.62
CA GLU A 145 -11.60 -1.86 2.50
C GLU A 145 -11.79 -3.10 1.61
N ALA A 146 -12.93 -3.78 1.75
CA ALA A 146 -13.26 -4.93 0.92
C ALA A 146 -13.45 -4.54 -0.56
N THR A 147 -14.10 -3.39 -0.80
CA THR A 147 -14.43 -2.90 -2.14
C THR A 147 -14.00 -1.44 -2.35
N PRO A 148 -12.71 -1.17 -2.62
CA PRO A 148 -12.18 0.19 -2.78
C PRO A 148 -12.76 0.99 -3.95
N ASP A 149 -13.40 0.31 -4.93
CA ASP A 149 -14.08 1.00 -6.03
C ASP A 149 -15.23 1.87 -5.54
N LEU A 150 -15.83 1.54 -4.38
CA LEU A 150 -16.86 2.32 -3.70
C LEU A 150 -16.32 3.60 -3.04
N VAL A 151 -15.00 3.84 -3.05
CA VAL A 151 -14.39 5.13 -2.70
C VAL A 151 -14.58 6.10 -3.89
N ASP A 152 -15.82 6.30 -4.28
CA ASP A 152 -16.35 7.28 -5.22
C ASP A 152 -17.85 7.44 -4.91
N PRO A 153 -18.33 8.62 -4.49
CA PRO A 153 -19.72 8.78 -4.03
C PRO A 153 -20.75 8.45 -5.11
N LEU A 154 -20.43 8.72 -6.39
CA LEU A 154 -21.33 8.40 -7.50
C LEU A 154 -21.46 6.89 -7.69
N SER A 155 -20.34 6.16 -7.74
CA SER A 155 -20.33 4.70 -7.84
C SER A 155 -21.07 4.05 -6.66
N LEU A 156 -20.81 4.52 -5.43
CA LEU A 156 -21.50 4.03 -4.24
C LEU A 156 -23.00 4.26 -4.29
N SER A 157 -23.46 5.47 -4.65
CA SER A 157 -24.90 5.77 -4.74
C SER A 157 -25.62 4.87 -5.76
N ARG A 158 -24.99 4.60 -6.90
CA ARG A 158 -25.51 3.67 -7.91
C ARG A 158 -25.59 2.23 -7.41
N CYS A 159 -24.54 1.76 -6.72
CA CYS A 159 -24.56 0.43 -6.10
C CYS A 159 -25.66 0.29 -5.05
N LEU A 160 -25.86 1.31 -4.20
CA LEU A 160 -26.94 1.31 -3.20
C LEU A 160 -28.33 1.33 -3.86
N ALA A 161 -28.52 2.12 -4.92
CA ALA A 161 -29.77 2.15 -5.68
C ALA A 161 -30.07 0.78 -6.34
N ALA A 162 -29.06 0.14 -6.93
CA ALA A 162 -29.20 -1.19 -7.51
C ALA A 162 -29.58 -2.24 -6.45
N LEU A 163 -28.92 -2.22 -5.29
CA LEU A 163 -29.26 -3.08 -4.16
C LEU A 163 -30.69 -2.83 -3.66
N ALA A 164 -31.13 -1.58 -3.59
CA ALA A 164 -32.50 -1.24 -3.20
C ALA A 164 -33.56 -1.77 -4.17
N ALA A 165 -33.27 -1.73 -5.48
CA ALA A 165 -34.14 -2.31 -6.48
C ALA A 165 -34.20 -3.84 -6.41
N SER A 166 -33.07 -4.50 -6.10
CA SER A 166 -33.02 -5.97 -5.99
C SER A 166 -33.62 -6.54 -4.70
N TYR A 167 -33.68 -5.74 -3.62
CA TYR A 167 -34.17 -6.18 -2.31
C TYR A 167 -35.26 -5.25 -1.74
N PRO A 168 -36.42 -5.10 -2.42
CA PRO A 168 -37.51 -4.29 -1.93
C PRO A 168 -38.01 -4.81 -0.57
N GLY A 169 -38.10 -3.94 0.43
CA GLY A 169 -38.65 -4.25 1.76
C GLY A 169 -37.64 -4.71 2.83
N GLN A 170 -36.38 -5.02 2.47
CA GLN A 170 -35.36 -5.38 3.46
C GLN A 170 -34.57 -4.18 4.02
N ILE A 171 -34.50 -3.07 3.29
CA ILE A 171 -33.65 -1.91 3.66
C ILE A 171 -34.19 -1.10 4.86
N GLY A 172 -35.45 -1.31 5.25
CA GLY A 172 -36.07 -0.62 6.39
C GLY A 172 -36.31 -1.50 7.62
N ARG A 173 -36.12 -2.83 7.54
CA ARG A 173 -36.21 -3.67 8.72
C ARG A 173 -34.84 -3.68 9.38
N PRO A 174 -34.68 -3.19 10.63
CA PRO A 174 -33.45 -3.44 11.36
C PRO A 174 -33.24 -4.94 11.31
N CYS A 175 -32.12 -5.36 10.72
CA CYS A 175 -31.73 -6.76 10.69
C CYS A 175 -31.89 -7.24 12.13
N PRO A 176 -32.75 -8.25 12.43
CA PRO A 176 -33.02 -8.65 13.80
C PRO A 176 -31.69 -9.12 14.37
N ALA A 177 -30.98 -8.22 15.03
CA ALA A 177 -29.63 -8.41 15.48
C ALA A 177 -29.69 -9.47 16.55
N ALA A 178 -29.42 -10.72 16.16
CA ALA A 178 -28.96 -11.79 17.02
C ALA A 178 -29.65 -11.88 18.40
N ALA A 179 -30.98 -11.68 18.48
CA ALA A 179 -31.72 -11.84 19.73
C ALA A 179 -31.74 -13.28 20.27
N GLY A 180 -31.10 -14.21 19.56
CA GLY A 180 -30.83 -15.55 20.05
C GLY A 180 -29.99 -16.29 19.04
N ALA A 181 -28.67 -16.10 19.07
CA ALA A 181 -27.83 -17.22 18.67
C ALA A 181 -28.21 -18.39 19.58
N PRO A 182 -28.76 -19.51 19.07
CA PRO A 182 -29.03 -20.66 19.90
C PRO A 182 -27.69 -21.05 20.53
N ARG A 183 -27.57 -20.87 21.85
CA ARG A 183 -26.43 -21.37 22.61
C ARG A 183 -26.43 -22.87 22.36
N HIS A 184 -25.52 -23.37 21.52
CA HIS A 184 -25.31 -24.80 21.36
C HIS A 184 -25.00 -25.37 22.75
N PRO A 185 -25.91 -26.15 23.35
CA PRO A 185 -25.64 -26.83 24.60
C PRO A 185 -24.84 -28.08 24.22
N GLY A 186 -23.51 -27.99 24.14
CA GLY A 186 -22.76 -29.15 23.66
C GLY A 186 -21.24 -29.14 23.76
N GLN A 187 -20.56 -28.03 24.06
CA GLN A 187 -19.11 -28.09 24.34
C GLN A 187 -18.83 -28.22 25.83
N GLN A 188 -19.14 -29.43 26.29
CA GLN A 188 -18.68 -29.97 27.56
C GLN A 188 -17.15 -30.17 27.47
N ARG A 189 -16.45 -29.43 28.33
CA ARG A 189 -15.13 -29.70 28.91
C ARG A 189 -14.39 -30.93 28.34
N GLN A 190 -13.29 -30.68 27.62
CA GLN A 190 -12.09 -31.48 27.79
C GLN A 190 -10.95 -30.56 28.23
N ARG A 191 -10.83 -30.46 29.56
CA ARG A 191 -9.58 -30.12 30.22
C ARG A 191 -8.71 -31.39 30.20
N GLY A 192 -7.80 -31.48 29.26
CA GLY A 192 -6.53 -32.21 29.40
C GLY A 192 -5.46 -31.20 29.00
N GLY A 193 -4.49 -30.82 29.83
CA GLY A 193 -3.70 -31.68 30.69
C GLY A 193 -2.45 -32.09 29.91
N SER A 194 -1.27 -31.82 30.47
CA SER A 194 0.08 -32.11 29.95
C SER A 194 0.63 -31.02 29.02
N GLY A 195 1.76 -30.37 29.28
CA GLY A 195 2.93 -30.78 30.05
C GLY A 195 4.18 -30.36 29.24
N ALA A 196 5.32 -30.22 29.91
CA ALA A 196 6.63 -29.81 29.38
C ALA A 196 6.77 -28.30 29.11
N ASP A 197 7.30 -27.51 30.04
CA ASP A 197 8.69 -27.52 30.50
C ASP A 197 9.66 -27.19 29.35
N GLY A 198 10.00 -25.91 29.28
CA GLY A 198 10.85 -25.30 28.26
C GLY A 198 11.61 -24.13 28.86
N ARG A 199 12.26 -24.37 30.01
CA ARG A 199 13.44 -23.59 30.42
C ARG A 199 14.42 -23.60 29.25
N LEU A 200 14.75 -22.45 28.69
CA LEU A 200 16.07 -22.17 28.13
C LEU A 200 16.21 -20.67 27.83
N ARG A 201 16.99 -20.01 28.70
CA ARG A 201 17.98 -18.98 28.37
C ARG A 201 17.47 -17.71 27.68
N ARG A 202 17.19 -16.69 28.51
CA ARG A 202 17.49 -15.31 28.12
C ARG A 202 18.85 -14.94 28.68
N ALA A 203 19.85 -15.06 27.82
CA ALA A 203 21.18 -14.54 28.04
C ALA A 203 21.13 -13.01 28.10
N GLU A 204 21.88 -12.51 29.07
CA GLU A 204 22.22 -11.12 29.27
C GLU A 204 22.91 -10.56 28.02
N HIS A 205 22.38 -9.48 27.47
CA HIS A 205 23.17 -8.54 26.69
C HIS A 205 23.01 -7.15 27.31
N GLN A 206 23.70 -6.98 28.43
CA GLN A 206 24.22 -5.67 28.83
C GLN A 206 25.39 -5.37 27.90
N GLY A 207 25.36 -4.24 27.20
CA GLY A 207 26.51 -3.82 26.42
C GLY A 207 26.24 -2.67 25.47
N LEU A 208 26.87 -1.54 25.78
CA LEU A 208 27.29 -0.49 24.84
C LEU A 208 26.27 0.61 24.52
N THR A 209 25.92 1.38 25.55
CA THR A 209 25.76 2.83 25.44
C THR A 209 27.13 3.48 25.21
N ARG A 210 27.66 3.40 23.98
CA ARG A 210 28.78 4.27 23.57
C ARG A 210 28.22 5.59 23.05
N GLY A 211 28.55 6.64 23.78
CA GLY A 211 28.14 8.01 23.53
C GLY A 211 28.50 8.51 22.14
N LEU A 212 27.63 9.37 21.63
CA LEU A 212 27.97 10.28 20.55
C LEU A 212 28.13 11.69 21.13
N PRO A 213 29.17 12.42 20.69
CA PRO A 213 29.53 13.72 21.22
C PRO A 213 28.51 14.81 20.85
N ARG A 214 28.30 15.72 21.79
CA ARG A 214 27.70 17.06 21.58
C ARG A 214 28.30 17.69 20.32
N ARG A 215 27.49 17.84 19.27
CA ARG A 215 27.83 18.75 18.17
C ARG A 215 27.61 20.18 18.65
N MET A 216 28.72 20.92 18.71
CA MET A 216 28.77 22.36 18.92
C MET A 216 27.82 23.08 17.96
N ALA A 217 27.04 24.00 18.53
CA ALA A 217 26.41 25.07 17.79
C ALA A 217 27.50 26.03 17.25
N PRO A 218 27.41 26.50 16.00
CA PRO A 218 28.09 27.73 15.61
C PRO A 218 27.29 28.95 16.11
N PRO A 219 27.90 29.86 16.89
CA PRO A 219 27.44 31.24 16.98
C PRO A 219 28.06 32.01 15.81
N GLY A 220 27.23 32.53 14.92
CA GLY A 220 27.69 33.36 13.83
C GLY A 220 26.55 33.52 12.84
N GLY A 221 26.16 34.71 12.45
CA GLY A 221 26.68 36.05 12.66
C GLY A 221 25.69 36.92 11.88
N GLY A 222 25.35 38.07 12.43
CA GLY A 222 25.76 39.31 11.78
C GLY A 222 24.78 39.67 10.65
N GLU A 223 23.91 40.65 10.88
CA GLU A 223 24.23 42.05 10.59
C GLU A 223 23.99 42.39 9.11
N GLN A 224 23.32 43.53 8.92
CA GLN A 224 23.33 44.36 7.70
C GLN A 224 22.52 43.80 6.52
N ALA A 225 21.79 44.59 5.75
CA ALA A 225 21.49 46.01 5.80
C ALA A 225 20.33 46.27 4.83
N ARG A 226 19.51 47.26 5.21
CA ARG A 226 19.03 48.37 4.38
C ARG A 226 19.16 48.21 2.85
N ARG A 227 18.02 48.38 2.18
CA ARG A 227 17.73 49.21 0.97
C ARG A 227 16.28 48.84 0.59
N GLY A 228 15.25 49.69 0.65
CA GLY A 228 15.21 51.12 0.47
C GLY A 228 15.57 51.44 -0.98
N ILE A 229 14.57 51.63 -1.84
CA ILE A 229 14.50 52.57 -2.99
C ILE A 229 13.09 52.42 -3.62
N THR A 230 12.34 53.52 -3.48
CA THR A 230 11.20 54.05 -4.28
C THR A 230 10.15 53.13 -4.87
#